data_AF-A0A369W4K5-F1
#
_entry.id   AF-A0A369W4K5-F1
#
_cell.length_a   1.000
_cell.length_b   1.000
_cell.length_c   1.000
_cell.angle_alpha   90.00
_cell.angle_beta   90.00
_cell.angle_gamma   90.00
#
_symmetry.space_group_name_H-M   'P 1'
#
loop_
_entity.id
_entity.type
_entity.pdbx_description
1 polymer ?
#
loop_
_entity_poly.entity_id
_entity_poly.type
_entity_poly.pdbx_seq_one_letter_code
_entity_poly.pdbx_strand_id
1 'polypeptide(L)'
;MGFAGWPAGAQAQNGSLSETYSSDEILTAGHQFFGSVAQGLASLIERAFSQYGQPNGYILGQEGGGALFIGAKYGDGTLYTRNAGTHQVFWQGPSLGLNIGADGSRVMMLVYNLPTVDAIYDRYPGVEGSIFAVGGLGMTALKMGDVYVVPISSGVGLRAGVSVGYLNFTREPTWNPF
;
A
#
# COMPACT_ATOMS: atom_id res chain seq x y z
N MET A 1 38.52 -39.05 7.67
CA MET A 1 37.41 -38.87 6.71
C MET A 1 36.32 -38.07 7.42
N GLY A 2 36.25 -36.76 7.19
CA GLY A 2 35.31 -35.86 7.87
C GLY A 2 34.15 -35.53 6.95
N PHE A 3 32.92 -35.77 7.42
CA PHE A 3 31.71 -35.34 6.73
C PHE A 3 31.47 -33.86 7.05
N ALA A 4 31.54 -33.01 6.02
CA ALA A 4 31.15 -31.61 6.10
C ALA A 4 29.62 -31.54 6.07
N GLY A 5 29.02 -30.99 7.14
CA GLY A 5 27.59 -30.70 7.20
C GLY A 5 27.25 -29.51 6.29
N TRP A 6 26.27 -29.69 5.41
CA TRP A 6 25.67 -28.58 4.67
C TRP A 6 24.74 -27.78 5.59
N PRO A 7 24.71 -26.43 5.49
CA PRO A 7 23.70 -25.64 6.15
C PRO A 7 22.34 -25.94 5.52
N ALA A 8 21.37 -26.30 6.35
CA ALA A 8 19.97 -26.37 5.96
C ALA A 8 19.53 -24.98 5.49
N GLY A 9 19.11 -24.87 4.22
CA GLY A 9 18.48 -23.66 3.72
C GLY A 9 17.22 -23.38 4.52
N ALA A 10 17.09 -22.15 5.03
CA ALA A 10 15.85 -21.67 5.61
C ALA A 10 14.76 -21.77 4.53
N GLN A 11 13.88 -22.75 4.66
CA GLN A 11 12.65 -22.80 3.90
C GLN A 11 11.84 -21.56 4.28
N ALA A 12 11.83 -20.56 3.39
CA ALA A 12 10.83 -19.50 3.45
C ALA A 12 9.47 -20.20 3.46
N GLN A 13 8.82 -20.22 4.62
CA GLN A 13 7.45 -20.70 4.74
C GLN A 13 6.62 -19.80 3.85
N ASN A 14 6.31 -20.29 2.66
CA ASN A 14 5.23 -19.77 1.83
C ASN A 14 3.90 -20.18 2.48
N GLY A 15 3.73 -19.75 3.74
CA GLY A 15 2.55 -20.00 4.55
C GLY A 15 1.43 -19.10 4.07
N SER A 16 0.19 -19.59 4.15
CA SER A 16 -0.99 -18.76 3.91
C SER A 16 -0.95 -17.54 4.83
N LEU A 17 -1.11 -16.35 4.27
CA LEU A 17 -1.23 -15.10 5.01
C LEU A 17 -2.64 -14.95 5.60
N SER A 18 -3.09 -15.90 6.42
CA SER A 18 -4.46 -15.92 6.94
C SER A 18 -4.67 -15.06 8.18
N GLU A 19 -3.60 -14.62 8.84
CA GLU A 19 -3.69 -13.78 10.03
C GLU A 19 -3.92 -12.31 9.67
N THR A 20 -4.85 -11.67 10.38
CA THR A 20 -5.28 -10.30 10.11
C THR A 20 -4.78 -9.31 11.17
N TYR A 21 -4.88 -8.03 10.83
CA TYR A 21 -4.66 -6.90 11.73
C TYR A 21 -6.00 -6.33 12.19
N SER A 22 -6.09 -6.03 13.48
CA SER A 22 -7.23 -5.34 14.07
C SER A 22 -7.24 -3.85 13.69
N SER A 23 -8.40 -3.20 13.87
CA SER A 23 -8.55 -1.77 13.62
C SER A 23 -7.60 -0.95 14.50
N ASP A 24 -7.41 -1.34 15.75
CA ASP A 24 -6.56 -0.62 16.70
C ASP A 24 -5.07 -0.70 16.33
N GLU A 25 -4.61 -1.85 15.83
CA GLU A 25 -3.24 -2.02 15.33
C GLU A 25 -2.99 -1.13 14.11
N ILE A 26 -3.91 -1.13 13.14
CA ILE A 26 -3.83 -0.30 11.94
C ILE A 26 -3.92 1.19 12.30
N LEU A 27 -4.79 1.57 13.23
CA LEU A 27 -4.94 2.95 13.67
C LEU A 27 -3.67 3.45 14.39
N THR A 28 -3.07 2.61 15.23
CA THR A 28 -1.82 2.92 15.92
C THR A 28 -0.67 3.09 14.93
N ALA A 29 -0.51 2.15 13.99
CA ALA A 29 0.51 2.24 12.95
C ALA A 29 0.32 3.49 12.08
N GLY A 30 -0.93 3.78 11.69
CA GLY A 30 -1.26 4.95 10.90
C GLY A 30 -1.01 6.26 11.65
N HIS A 31 -1.31 6.35 12.95
CA HIS A 31 -0.99 7.56 13.74
C HIS A 31 0.52 7.79 13.85
N GLN A 32 1.30 6.73 14.11
CA GLN A 32 2.76 6.82 14.12
C GLN A 32 3.29 7.26 12.75
N PHE A 33 2.69 6.74 11.68
CA PHE A 33 3.13 6.98 10.33
C PHE A 33 2.75 8.36 9.78
N PHE A 34 1.52 8.84 9.99
CA PHE A 34 1.05 10.15 9.52
C PHE A 34 1.38 11.29 10.49
N GLY A 35 1.71 11.00 11.75
CA GLY A 35 2.02 12.01 12.76
C GLY A 35 0.87 13.00 12.95
N SER A 36 1.17 14.30 12.90
CA SER A 36 0.20 15.38 13.06
C SER A 36 -0.87 15.45 11.95
N VAL A 37 -0.67 14.73 10.84
CA VAL A 37 -1.59 14.74 9.68
C VAL A 37 -2.70 13.67 9.81
N ALA A 38 -2.76 12.95 10.93
CA ALA A 38 -3.71 11.85 11.14
C ALA A 38 -5.15 12.28 11.48
N GLN A 39 -5.52 13.54 11.30
CA GLN A 39 -6.89 13.99 11.57
C GLN A 39 -7.86 13.30 10.60
N GLY A 40 -8.87 12.60 11.15
CA GLY A 40 -9.82 11.83 10.34
C GLY A 40 -9.34 10.44 9.91
N LEU A 41 -8.12 10.03 10.29
CA LEU A 41 -7.59 8.69 9.99
C LEU A 41 -8.51 7.58 10.52
N ALA A 42 -9.02 7.74 11.74
CA ALA A 42 -9.95 6.79 12.36
C ALA A 42 -11.19 6.55 11.49
N SER A 43 -11.80 7.61 10.94
CA SER A 43 -12.97 7.47 10.07
C SER A 43 -12.66 6.76 8.75
N LEU A 44 -11.45 6.94 8.19
CA LEU A 44 -11.03 6.22 6.99
C LEU A 44 -10.79 4.73 7.29
N ILE A 45 -10.15 4.42 8.42
CA ILE A 45 -9.91 3.03 8.85
C ILE A 45 -11.24 2.35 9.15
N GLU A 46 -12.13 2.99 9.90
CA GLU A 46 -13.47 2.46 10.19
C GLU A 46 -14.24 2.18 8.90
N ARG A 47 -14.20 3.10 7.92
CA ARG A 47 -14.81 2.91 6.61
C ARG A 47 -14.20 1.73 5.86
N ALA A 48 -12.88 1.63 5.81
CA ALA A 48 -12.19 0.53 5.14
C ALA A 48 -12.50 -0.82 5.80
N PHE A 49 -12.53 -0.88 7.13
CA PHE A 49 -12.87 -2.09 7.88
C PHE A 49 -14.32 -2.51 7.66
N SER A 50 -15.25 -1.54 7.65
CA SER A 50 -16.66 -1.80 7.36
C SER A 50 -16.88 -2.33 5.94
N GLN A 51 -16.10 -1.87 4.97
CA GLN A 51 -16.25 -2.26 3.55
C GLN A 51 -15.51 -3.55 3.18
N TYR A 52 -14.28 -3.73 3.68
CA TYR A 52 -13.37 -4.76 3.20
C TYR A 52 -13.00 -5.80 4.29
N GLY A 53 -13.43 -5.60 5.53
CA GLY A 53 -13.11 -6.49 6.65
C GLY A 53 -11.76 -6.16 7.30
N GLN A 54 -11.02 -7.18 7.72
CA GLN A 54 -9.71 -6.98 8.35
C GLN A 54 -8.59 -7.25 7.35
N PRO A 55 -7.58 -6.37 7.24
CA PRO A 55 -6.45 -6.59 6.34
C PRO A 55 -5.51 -7.66 6.89
N ASN A 56 -4.86 -8.41 6.00
CA ASN A 56 -3.80 -9.37 6.34
C ASN A 56 -2.39 -8.87 5.97
N GLY A 57 -2.30 -7.62 5.49
CA GLY A 57 -1.05 -6.87 5.31
C GLY A 57 -1.30 -5.37 5.28
N TYR A 58 -0.25 -4.57 5.47
CA TYR A 58 -0.31 -3.14 5.20
C TYR A 58 1.03 -2.64 4.68
N ILE A 59 1.01 -1.61 3.84
CA ILE A 59 2.19 -0.96 3.28
C ILE A 59 2.32 0.42 3.88
N LEU A 60 3.52 0.79 4.32
CA LEU A 60 3.88 2.16 4.69
C LEU A 60 4.92 2.67 3.71
N GLY A 61 4.69 3.83 3.10
CA GLY A 61 5.64 4.37 2.14
C GLY A 61 5.34 5.79 1.67
N GLN A 62 6.07 6.25 0.67
CA GLN A 62 6.00 7.62 0.19
C GLN A 62 5.79 7.65 -1.32
N GLU A 63 5.01 8.62 -1.78
CA GLU A 63 4.86 8.93 -3.20
C GLU A 63 5.49 10.30 -3.46
N GLY A 64 6.24 10.44 -4.56
CA GLY A 64 6.76 11.73 -5.01
C GLY A 64 8.14 12.10 -4.46
N GLY A 65 9.18 11.63 -5.15
CA GLY A 65 10.56 12.11 -5.02
C GLY A 65 11.13 12.36 -6.41
N GLY A 66 11.10 13.62 -6.87
CA GLY A 66 11.71 14.03 -8.14
C GLY A 66 10.83 14.99 -8.94
N ALA A 67 11.35 16.18 -9.25
CA ALA A 67 10.76 17.07 -10.24
C ALA A 67 10.79 16.36 -11.61
N LEU A 68 9.67 16.38 -12.36
CA LEU A 68 9.53 16.01 -13.79
C LEU A 68 8.77 14.71 -14.16
N PHE A 69 7.63 14.40 -13.52
CA PHE A 69 6.72 13.39 -14.08
C PHE A 69 5.31 13.95 -14.29
N ILE A 70 5.07 14.50 -15.47
CA ILE A 70 3.70 14.76 -15.96
C ILE A 70 3.09 13.40 -16.29
N GLY A 71 1.93 13.08 -15.71
CA GLY A 71 1.17 11.90 -16.11
C GLY A 71 1.44 10.63 -15.30
N ALA A 72 2.43 10.60 -14.40
CA ALA A 72 2.76 9.41 -13.62
C ALA A 72 3.05 9.71 -12.13
N LYS A 73 2.70 8.75 -11.28
CA LYS A 73 3.08 8.69 -9.87
C LYS A 73 4.04 7.51 -9.66
N TYR A 74 4.98 7.70 -8.75
CA TYR A 74 5.93 6.70 -8.31
C TYR A 74 6.01 6.75 -6.79
N GLY A 75 6.11 5.58 -6.17
CA GLY A 75 6.34 5.47 -4.75
C GLY A 75 7.08 4.20 -4.37
N ASP A 76 7.57 4.20 -3.14
CA ASP A 76 8.27 3.10 -2.53
C ASP A 76 7.87 2.96 -1.07
N GLY A 77 7.95 1.75 -0.55
CA GLY A 77 7.54 1.46 0.80
C GLY A 77 7.82 0.02 1.22
N THR A 78 7.32 -0.32 2.40
CA THR A 78 7.50 -1.64 3.00
C THR A 78 6.14 -2.27 3.27
N LEU A 79 5.91 -3.45 2.71
CA LEU A 79 4.81 -4.34 3.06
C LEU A 79 5.13 -5.03 4.38
N TYR A 80 4.23 -4.90 5.35
CA TYR A 80 4.22 -5.61 6.62
C TYR A 80 3.20 -6.74 6.55
N THR A 81 3.62 -7.95 6.91
CA THR A 81 2.76 -9.12 7.05
C THR A 81 2.93 -9.72 8.44
N ARG A 82 1.90 -10.41 8.94
CA ARG A 82 1.94 -11.03 10.28
C ARG A 82 2.96 -12.15 10.40
N ASN A 83 3.02 -13.02 9.40
CA ASN A 83 3.71 -14.30 9.48
C ASN A 83 4.70 -14.56 8.33
N ALA A 84 4.89 -13.61 7.41
CA ALA A 84 5.86 -13.72 6.31
C ALA A 84 6.89 -12.59 6.28
N GLY A 85 7.02 -11.82 7.37
CA GLY A 85 8.00 -10.74 7.49
C GLY A 85 7.64 -9.46 6.74
N THR A 86 8.67 -8.65 6.46
CA THR A 86 8.54 -7.37 5.75
C THR A 86 9.21 -7.40 4.40
N HIS A 87 8.60 -6.77 3.40
CA HIS A 87 9.05 -6.81 2.00
C HIS A 87 9.10 -5.42 1.41
N GLN A 88 10.17 -5.12 0.66
CA GLN A 88 10.22 -3.89 -0.12
C GLN A 88 9.21 -3.96 -1.26
N VAL A 89 8.51 -2.86 -1.48
CA VAL A 89 7.53 -2.72 -2.57
C VAL A 89 7.71 -1.35 -3.22
N PHE A 90 7.71 -1.33 -4.54
CA PHE A 90 7.66 -0.14 -5.35
C PHE A 90 6.34 -0.10 -6.10
N TRP A 91 5.84 1.09 -6.42
CA TRP A 91 4.64 1.19 -7.26
C TRP A 91 4.64 2.41 -8.16
N GLN A 92 3.88 2.27 -9.23
CA GLN A 92 3.75 3.27 -10.28
C GLN A 92 2.36 3.22 -10.88
N GLY A 93 1.87 4.37 -11.32
CA GLY A 93 0.54 4.48 -11.92
C GLY A 93 0.30 5.83 -12.57
N PRO A 94 -0.82 6.00 -13.29
CA PRO A 94 -1.18 7.28 -13.86
C PRO A 94 -1.38 8.35 -12.77
N SER A 95 -0.88 9.56 -13.02
CA SER A 95 -1.09 10.74 -12.20
C SER A 95 -1.68 11.86 -13.05
N LEU A 96 -2.79 12.47 -12.62
CA LEU A 96 -3.36 13.66 -13.25
C LEU A 96 -2.92 14.97 -12.56
N GLY A 97 -1.91 14.90 -11.69
CA GLY A 97 -1.39 16.05 -10.95
C GLY A 97 0.09 16.29 -11.22
N LEU A 98 0.49 17.57 -11.12
CA LEU A 98 1.88 17.93 -10.88
C LEU A 98 2.18 17.56 -9.42
N ASN A 99 2.85 16.43 -9.19
CA ASN A 99 3.33 16.03 -7.87
C ASN A 99 4.53 16.93 -7.50
N ILE A 100 4.26 18.21 -7.20
CA ILE A 100 5.28 19.20 -6.83
C ILE A 100 5.18 19.44 -5.32
N GLY A 101 6.07 18.79 -4.59
CA GLY A 101 6.39 19.04 -3.20
C GLY A 101 7.75 18.42 -2.92
N ALA A 102 8.65 19.15 -2.27
CA ALA A 102 10.01 18.67 -2.00
C ALA A 102 10.03 17.48 -1.01
N ASP A 103 8.96 17.31 -0.23
CA ASP A 103 8.91 16.38 0.91
C ASP A 103 8.14 15.07 0.62
N GLY A 104 7.61 14.89 -0.61
CA GLY A 104 6.74 13.76 -0.96
C GLY A 104 5.44 13.69 -0.14
N SER A 105 4.56 12.74 -0.47
CA SER A 105 3.34 12.45 0.30
C SER A 105 3.42 11.07 0.94
N ARG A 106 3.09 10.97 2.23
CA ARG A 106 2.99 9.68 2.92
C ARG A 106 1.74 8.94 2.48
N VAL A 107 1.86 7.63 2.27
CA VAL A 107 0.76 6.72 1.95
C VAL A 107 0.84 5.45 2.80
N MET A 108 -0.30 5.10 3.38
CA MET A 108 -0.53 3.81 4.05
C MET A 108 -1.50 3.02 3.20
N MET A 109 -1.18 1.80 2.80
CA MET A 109 -2.09 0.95 2.03
C MET A 109 -2.51 -0.26 2.84
N LEU A 110 -3.80 -0.48 3.02
CA LEU A 110 -4.31 -1.69 3.66
C LEU A 110 -4.46 -2.78 2.60
N VAL A 111 -3.94 -3.97 2.87
CA VAL A 111 -3.96 -5.11 1.94
C VAL A 111 -4.83 -6.21 2.51
N TYR A 112 -5.82 -6.65 1.73
CA TYR A 112 -6.82 -7.63 2.12
C TYR A 112 -6.73 -8.87 1.24
N ASN A 113 -7.01 -10.03 1.84
CA ASN A 113 -7.04 -11.33 1.16
C ASN A 113 -5.76 -11.66 0.38
N LEU A 114 -4.60 -11.09 0.76
CA LEU A 114 -3.33 -11.40 0.12
C LEU A 114 -3.00 -12.88 0.36
N PRO A 115 -2.95 -13.76 -0.66
CA PRO A 115 -2.76 -15.19 -0.43
C PRO A 115 -1.30 -15.55 -0.11
N THR A 116 -0.37 -14.88 -0.80
CA THR A 116 1.09 -14.99 -0.68
C THR A 116 1.70 -13.61 -0.81
N VAL A 117 2.93 -13.43 -0.32
CA VAL A 117 3.67 -12.17 -0.53
C VAL A 117 3.75 -11.81 -2.01
N ASP A 118 4.00 -12.80 -2.87
CA ASP A 118 4.18 -12.59 -4.30
C ASP A 118 2.97 -12.02 -5.01
N ALA A 119 1.77 -12.26 -4.49
CA ALA A 119 0.55 -11.76 -5.07
C ALA A 119 0.45 -10.23 -5.02
N ILE A 120 1.23 -9.54 -4.18
CA ILE A 120 1.22 -8.06 -4.15
C ILE A 120 1.86 -7.47 -5.41
N TYR A 121 2.80 -8.18 -6.05
CA TYR A 121 3.60 -7.67 -7.16
C TYR A 121 2.87 -7.83 -8.49
N ASP A 122 1.72 -7.18 -8.62
CA ASP A 122 0.86 -7.18 -9.79
C ASP A 122 0.28 -5.77 -10.04
N ARG A 123 -0.48 -5.64 -11.12
CA ARG A 123 -1.27 -4.45 -11.43
C ARG A 123 -2.64 -4.54 -10.79
N TYR A 124 -2.99 -3.52 -10.02
CA TYR A 124 -4.28 -3.40 -9.37
C TYR A 124 -5.06 -2.22 -9.97
N PRO A 125 -6.04 -2.50 -10.85
CA PRO A 125 -7.00 -1.50 -11.32
C PRO A 125 -7.78 -0.84 -10.19
N GLY A 126 -8.15 0.43 -10.38
CA GLY A 126 -9.02 1.14 -9.46
C GLY A 126 -10.44 0.61 -9.43
N VAL A 127 -11.03 0.62 -8.24
CA VAL A 127 -12.44 0.32 -8.02
C VAL A 127 -13.25 1.61 -8.19
N GLU A 128 -14.23 1.60 -9.08
CA GLU A 128 -15.10 2.76 -9.32
C GLU A 128 -15.87 3.15 -8.04
N GLY A 129 -16.02 4.46 -7.80
CA GLY A 129 -16.78 4.97 -6.65
C GLY A 129 -16.18 4.71 -5.26
N SER A 130 -14.95 4.20 -5.18
CA SER A 130 -14.29 3.85 -3.91
C SER A 130 -13.63 5.03 -3.17
N ILE A 131 -13.69 6.22 -3.75
CA ILE A 131 -13.02 7.41 -3.22
C ILE A 131 -13.80 7.94 -2.01
N PHE A 132 -13.10 8.14 -0.90
CA PHE A 132 -13.65 8.78 0.30
C PHE A 132 -12.59 9.65 0.97
N ALA A 133 -12.99 10.75 1.60
CA ALA A 133 -12.05 11.73 2.12
C ALA A 133 -12.58 12.46 3.34
N VAL A 134 -11.71 12.68 4.32
CA VAL A 134 -12.03 13.35 5.58
C VAL A 134 -10.75 13.86 6.24
N GLY A 135 -10.81 15.05 6.84
CA GLY A 135 -9.72 15.57 7.69
C GLY A 135 -8.38 15.82 6.98
N GLY A 136 -8.36 15.95 5.65
CA GLY A 136 -7.12 16.13 4.87
C GLY A 136 -6.45 14.83 4.44
N LEU A 137 -7.08 13.68 4.74
CA LEU A 137 -6.73 12.37 4.23
C LEU A 137 -7.74 11.92 3.17
N GLY A 138 -7.28 11.15 2.19
CA GLY A 138 -8.12 10.50 1.19
C GLY A 138 -7.84 9.01 1.11
N MET A 139 -8.87 8.21 0.81
CA MET A 139 -8.78 6.79 0.51
C MET A 139 -9.38 6.47 -0.86
N THR A 140 -8.88 5.41 -1.48
CA THR A 140 -9.46 4.75 -2.66
C THR A 140 -9.33 3.23 -2.49
N ALA A 141 -9.91 2.43 -3.37
CA ALA A 141 -9.65 1.00 -3.45
C ALA A 141 -9.15 0.58 -4.84
N LEU A 142 -8.28 -0.41 -4.86
CA LEU A 142 -7.76 -1.10 -6.03
C LEU A 142 -7.99 -2.60 -5.85
N LYS A 143 -8.19 -3.34 -6.95
CA LYS A 143 -8.53 -4.77 -6.87
C LYS A 143 -7.92 -5.58 -8.01
N MET A 144 -7.35 -6.73 -7.67
CA MET A 144 -6.99 -7.79 -8.61
C MET A 144 -7.40 -9.14 -8.02
N GLY A 145 -8.21 -9.92 -8.74
CA GLY A 145 -8.81 -11.14 -8.20
C GLY A 145 -9.59 -10.86 -6.93
N ASP A 146 -9.27 -11.56 -5.84
CA ASP A 146 -9.87 -11.34 -4.51
C ASP A 146 -9.06 -10.39 -3.61
N VAL A 147 -7.90 -9.94 -4.07
CA VAL A 147 -6.99 -9.06 -3.31
C VAL A 147 -7.41 -7.62 -3.48
N TYR A 148 -7.61 -6.92 -2.36
CA TYR A 148 -7.83 -5.47 -2.34
C TYR A 148 -6.61 -4.76 -1.78
N VAL A 149 -6.27 -3.63 -2.40
CA VAL A 149 -5.32 -2.66 -1.85
C VAL A 149 -6.08 -1.35 -1.66
N VAL A 150 -6.05 -0.80 -0.46
CA VAL A 150 -6.77 0.42 -0.08
C VAL A 150 -5.75 1.48 0.34
N PRO A 151 -5.27 2.32 -0.60
CA PRO A 151 -4.38 3.43 -0.28
C PRO A 151 -5.10 4.51 0.51
N ILE A 152 -4.47 4.97 1.58
CA ILE A 152 -4.82 6.13 2.40
C ILE A 152 -3.63 7.09 2.34
N SER A 153 -3.82 8.32 1.87
CA SER A 153 -2.72 9.27 1.65
C SER A 153 -2.99 10.63 2.28
N SER A 154 -1.93 11.27 2.76
CA SER A 154 -1.96 12.65 3.27
C SER A 154 -1.77 13.67 2.17
N GLY A 155 -2.62 14.71 2.13
CA GLY A 155 -2.37 15.90 1.32
C GLY A 155 -3.49 16.27 0.35
N VAL A 156 -3.37 17.48 -0.20
CA VAL A 156 -4.32 18.21 -1.06
C VAL A 156 -4.40 17.58 -2.47
N GLY A 157 -4.72 16.28 -2.52
CA GLY A 157 -4.97 15.50 -3.74
C GLY A 157 -6.46 15.18 -3.94
N LEU A 158 -7.33 15.70 -3.07
CA LEU A 158 -8.79 15.65 -3.18
C LEU A 158 -9.30 16.53 -4.34
N ARG A 159 -8.73 16.36 -5.54
CA ARG A 159 -9.41 16.75 -6.76
C ARG A 159 -10.47 15.68 -6.97
N ALA A 160 -11.70 16.05 -6.62
CA ALA A 160 -12.90 15.29 -6.89
C ALA A 160 -12.87 14.73 -8.32
N GLY A 161 -13.02 13.41 -8.44
CA GLY A 161 -13.38 12.77 -9.71
C GLY A 161 -12.28 12.05 -10.48
N VAL A 162 -11.18 11.61 -9.86
CA VAL A 162 -10.14 10.84 -10.58
C VAL A 162 -10.00 9.45 -9.99
N SER A 163 -10.51 8.46 -10.72
CA SER A 163 -10.13 7.06 -10.55
C SER A 163 -8.61 6.94 -10.63
N VAL A 164 -7.96 6.44 -9.58
CA VAL A 164 -6.61 5.85 -9.76
C VAL A 164 -6.81 4.73 -10.77
N GLY A 165 -6.34 4.92 -12.01
CA GLY A 165 -6.60 3.96 -13.08
C GLY A 165 -6.10 2.57 -12.67
N TYR A 166 -4.85 2.53 -12.20
CA TYR A 166 -4.24 1.37 -11.57
C TYR A 166 -3.02 1.79 -10.74
N LEU A 167 -2.55 0.91 -9.86
CA LEU A 167 -1.15 0.88 -9.42
C LEU A 167 -0.53 -0.44 -9.87
N ASN A 168 0.68 -0.38 -10.44
CA ASN A 168 1.50 -1.55 -10.73
C ASN A 168 2.55 -1.67 -9.63
N PHE A 169 2.56 -2.77 -8.89
CA PHE A 169 3.48 -3.01 -7.78
C PHE A 169 4.62 -3.92 -8.24
N THR A 170 5.85 -3.56 -7.88
CA THR A 170 7.05 -4.29 -8.30
C THR A 170 8.02 -4.51 -7.15
N ARG A 171 8.85 -5.57 -7.28
CA ARG A 171 9.93 -5.87 -6.34
C ARG A 171 11.11 -4.93 -6.45
N GLU A 172 11.33 -4.41 -7.65
CA GLU A 172 12.43 -3.51 -7.99
C GLU A 172 11.87 -2.18 -8.49
N PRO A 173 12.57 -1.06 -8.26
CA PRO A 173 12.14 0.23 -8.76
C PRO A 173 12.19 0.23 -10.29
N THR A 174 11.11 0.64 -10.95
CA THR A 174 11.04 0.73 -12.41
C THR A 174 10.37 2.01 -12.86
N TRP A 175 10.91 2.61 -13.91
CA TRP A 175 10.32 3.74 -14.62
C TRP A 175 9.27 3.30 -15.65
N ASN A 176 9.19 1.99 -15.96
CA ASN A 176 8.18 1.46 -16.87
C ASN A 176 6.92 1.07 -16.08
N PRO A 177 5.78 1.76 -16.27
CA PRO A 177 4.53 1.42 -15.59
C PRO A 177 3.77 0.26 -16.25
N PHE A 178 4.22 -0.21 -17.43
CA PHE A 178 3.56 -1.24 -18.25
C PHE A 178 4.12 -2.64 -18.08
#